data_AF-A0A915JF87-F1
#
_entry.id   AF-A0A915JF87-F1
#
_cell.length_a   1.000
_cell.length_b   1.000
_cell.length_c   1.000
_cell.angle_alpha   90.00
_cell.angle_beta   90.00
_cell.angle_gamma   90.00
#
_symmetry.space_group_name_H-M   'P 1'
#
loop_
_entity.id
_entity.type
_entity.pdbx_description
1 polymer ?
#
loop_
_entity_poly.entity_id
_entity_poly.type
_entity_poly.pdbx_seq_one_letter_code
_entity_poly.pdbx_strand_id
1 'polypeptide(L)'
;MLHISLMSLTNQVLLMTNFSGETTKMNLCQSVNNALDIQLQKDNSTIVFGEDVAFGGVFRCTLDLQKKYGSDRVFNTPLCEQGIAGFGVGAACAGATAVAEIQFGDYIFPAFDQIVNEAAKYRYRSGNLFNCGKLTIRTTWGAVGHGALYHSQCPEAFFAHAAGLKVVVPRGPFQAKGLLLSCMQDPDPCIFFEPKILYRTAVENVPIGDYTIPLGKAEILKKGKDLTLLTWGTQVHVLKEVAQMAEEKLQTSCELIDLVTIVPFDEETIINVSNYTNSSSFE
;
A
#
# COMPACT_ATOMS: atom_id res chain seq x y z
N MET A 1 -21.40 13.04 -9.22
CA MET A 1 -21.19 12.37 -7.92
C MET A 1 -21.71 10.95 -8.06
N LEU A 2 -20.83 9.99 -8.34
CA LEU A 2 -21.18 8.56 -8.24
C LEU A 2 -21.30 8.25 -6.75
N HIS A 3 -22.49 7.82 -6.32
CA HIS A 3 -22.78 7.43 -4.95
C HIS A 3 -22.25 6.01 -4.78
N ILE A 4 -20.99 5.87 -4.37
CA ILE A 4 -20.38 4.56 -4.08
C ILE A 4 -21.09 3.99 -2.85
N SER A 5 -21.85 2.92 -3.04
CA SER A 5 -22.59 2.26 -1.97
C SER A 5 -21.61 1.36 -1.21
N LEU A 6 -21.16 1.81 -0.04
CA LEU A 6 -20.32 1.02 0.87
C LEU A 6 -21.16 -0.10 1.51
N MET A 7 -21.48 -1.15 0.74
CA MET A 7 -21.98 -2.40 1.30
C MET A 7 -20.84 -3.11 2.04
N SER A 8 -21.02 -3.24 3.35
CA SER A 8 -20.22 -4.05 4.28
C SER A 8 -19.80 -5.38 3.63
N LEU A 9 -18.50 -5.55 3.46
CA LEU A 9 -17.87 -6.81 3.04
C LEU A 9 -17.98 -7.83 4.17
N THR A 10 -19.06 -8.60 4.18
CA THR A 10 -19.13 -9.85 4.94
C THR A 10 -19.16 -11.03 3.98
N ASN A 11 -18.07 -11.80 4.01
CA ASN A 11 -17.86 -13.17 3.55
C ASN A 11 -17.50 -13.45 2.08
N GLN A 12 -16.37 -14.17 1.94
CA GLN A 12 -15.81 -14.93 0.81
C GLN A 12 -15.28 -14.05 -0.35
N VAL A 13 -13.98 -13.93 -0.64
CA VAL A 13 -12.82 -14.83 -0.54
C VAL A 13 -11.62 -13.98 -0.08
N LEU A 14 -11.20 -14.11 1.19
CA LEU A 14 -9.90 -13.61 1.65
C LEU A 14 -8.91 -14.77 1.53
N LEU A 15 -7.68 -14.48 1.10
CA LEU A 15 -6.52 -15.33 1.35
C LEU A 15 -6.64 -15.93 2.75
N MET A 16 -6.73 -17.26 2.82
CA MET A 16 -6.91 -18.01 4.06
C MET A 16 -5.70 -17.84 4.97
N THR A 17 -5.68 -16.76 5.71
CA THR A 17 -5.03 -16.69 7.01
C THR A 17 -6.15 -16.55 8.01
N ASN A 18 -6.48 -17.65 8.69
CA ASN A 18 -7.30 -17.63 9.89
C ASN A 18 -6.60 -16.75 10.93
N PHE A 19 -6.79 -15.43 10.83
CA PHE A 19 -6.27 -14.50 11.80
C PHE A 19 -7.08 -14.67 13.09
N SER A 20 -6.59 -15.54 13.96
CA SER A 20 -7.09 -15.70 15.31
C SER A 20 -6.59 -14.53 16.15
N GLY A 21 -7.45 -13.54 16.39
CA GLY A 21 -7.11 -12.39 17.22
C GLY A 21 -8.30 -11.46 17.42
N GLU A 22 -8.24 -10.66 18.49
CA GLU A 22 -9.21 -9.59 18.70
C GLU A 22 -9.14 -8.59 17.54
N THR A 23 -10.28 -8.22 16.99
CA THR A 23 -10.41 -7.21 15.93
C THR A 23 -11.12 -5.97 16.46
N THR A 24 -10.80 -4.80 15.94
CA THR A 24 -11.55 -3.57 16.20
C THR A 24 -11.87 -2.83 14.90
N LYS A 25 -12.88 -1.98 14.92
CA LYS A 25 -13.25 -1.16 13.76
C LYS A 25 -12.20 -0.07 13.55
N MET A 26 -11.53 -0.10 12.41
CA MET A 26 -10.56 0.91 12.02
C MET A 26 -10.90 1.45 10.64
N ASN A 27 -10.75 2.77 10.47
CA ASN A 27 -10.59 3.33 9.13
C ASN A 27 -9.16 3.14 8.60
N LEU A 28 -8.91 3.46 7.33
CA LEU A 28 -7.60 3.19 6.73
C LEU A 28 -6.49 3.97 7.43
N CYS A 29 -6.74 5.23 7.82
CA CYS A 29 -5.78 6.03 8.58
C CYS A 29 -5.43 5.39 9.94
N GLN A 30 -6.43 4.87 10.67
CA GLN A 30 -6.21 4.17 11.94
C GLN A 30 -5.46 2.85 11.75
N SER A 31 -5.73 2.11 10.66
CA SER A 31 -5.02 0.86 10.37
C SER A 31 -3.54 1.10 10.05
N VAL A 32 -3.23 2.18 9.33
CA VAL A 32 -1.85 2.62 9.06
C VAL A 32 -1.16 3.03 10.36
N ASN A 33 -1.81 3.84 11.19
CA ASN A 33 -1.28 4.21 12.50
C ASN A 33 -0.98 2.97 13.37
N ASN A 34 -1.89 2.00 13.38
CA ASN A 34 -1.71 0.78 14.15
C ASN A 34 -0.58 -0.12 13.61
N ALA A 35 -0.37 -0.17 12.28
CA ALA A 35 0.78 -0.84 11.68
C ALA A 35 2.11 -0.20 12.12
N LEU A 36 2.18 1.14 12.09
CA LEU A 36 3.35 1.90 12.57
C LEU A 36 3.61 1.67 14.07
N ASP A 37 2.54 1.67 14.87
CA ASP A 37 2.61 1.40 16.32
C ASP A 37 3.22 0.02 16.60
N ILE A 38 2.75 -1.01 15.91
CA ILE A 38 3.27 -2.39 16.03
C ILE A 38 4.75 -2.45 15.65
N GLN A 39 5.14 -1.84 14.54
CA GLN A 39 6.54 -1.87 14.09
C GLN A 39 7.46 -1.11 15.03
N LEU A 40 7.06 0.07 15.51
CA LEU A 40 7.81 0.86 16.50
C LEU A 40 7.96 0.10 17.82
N GLN A 41 6.94 -0.64 18.26
CA GLN A 41 7.00 -1.46 19.46
C GLN A 41 7.92 -2.68 19.29
N LYS A 42 7.89 -3.33 18.13
CA LYS A 42 8.59 -4.60 17.85
C LYS A 42 10.07 -4.40 17.54
N ASP A 43 10.42 -3.31 16.86
CA ASP A 43 11.78 -3.04 16.41
C ASP A 43 12.22 -1.66 16.87
N ASN A 44 13.13 -1.64 17.86
CA ASN A 44 13.70 -0.42 18.45
C ASN A 44 14.51 0.42 17.46
N SER A 45 14.93 -0.15 16.33
CA SER A 45 15.63 0.59 15.26
C SER A 45 14.66 1.33 14.32
N THR A 46 13.35 1.13 14.47
CA THR A 46 12.35 1.79 13.62
C THR A 46 12.29 3.27 13.90
N ILE A 47 12.39 4.08 12.84
CA ILE A 47 12.18 5.53 12.85
C ILE A 47 11.10 5.89 11.83
N VAL A 48 10.23 6.84 12.19
CA VAL A 48 9.18 7.41 11.32
C VAL A 48 9.45 8.89 11.16
N PHE A 49 9.64 9.35 9.92
CA PHE A 49 10.04 10.73 9.67
C PHE A 49 9.44 11.25 8.37
N GLY A 50 9.28 12.56 8.30
CA GLY A 50 8.72 13.27 7.16
C GLY A 50 8.23 14.64 7.60
N GLU A 51 7.56 15.35 6.71
CA GLU A 51 6.95 16.62 7.04
C GLU A 51 5.74 16.39 7.96
N ASP A 52 5.67 17.15 9.06
CA ASP A 52 4.49 17.21 9.95
C ASP A 52 4.09 15.92 10.69
N VAL A 53 4.89 14.85 10.60
CA VAL A 53 4.58 13.55 11.23
C VAL A 53 4.57 13.61 12.76
N ALA A 54 5.28 14.55 13.39
CA ALA A 54 5.44 14.64 14.85
C ALA A 54 4.11 14.89 15.59
N PHE A 55 3.28 15.81 15.09
CA PHE A 55 1.97 16.10 15.72
C PHE A 55 0.87 15.11 15.32
N GLY A 56 1.20 14.19 14.42
CA GLY A 56 0.32 13.14 13.93
C GLY A 56 0.15 13.08 12.41
N GLY A 57 0.78 13.99 11.66
CA GLY A 57 0.64 14.09 10.21
C GLY A 57 -0.66 14.76 9.81
N VAL A 58 -0.69 15.35 8.60
CA VAL A 58 -1.85 16.09 8.08
C VAL A 58 -3.09 15.20 7.90
N PHE A 59 -2.90 13.88 7.73
CA PHE A 59 -3.97 12.88 7.66
C PHE A 59 -4.24 12.12 8.98
N ARG A 60 -3.47 12.39 10.04
CA ARG A 60 -3.51 11.69 11.35
C ARG A 60 -2.96 10.26 11.36
N CYS A 61 -2.17 9.86 10.37
CA CYS A 61 -1.61 8.51 10.30
C CYS A 61 -0.52 8.25 11.36
N THR A 62 0.12 9.27 11.92
CA THR A 62 1.15 9.13 12.96
C THR A 62 0.72 9.69 14.32
N LEU A 63 -0.59 9.91 14.51
CA LEU A 63 -1.15 10.50 15.73
C LEU A 63 -0.66 9.74 16.98
N ASP A 64 -0.25 10.51 17.99
CA ASP A 64 0.26 10.06 19.29
C ASP A 64 1.52 9.17 19.27
N LEU A 65 2.08 8.81 18.10
CA LEU A 65 3.26 7.95 18.03
C LEU A 65 4.51 8.63 18.61
N GLN A 66 4.73 9.92 18.35
CA GLN A 66 5.85 10.64 18.96
C GLN A 66 5.73 10.69 20.49
N LYS A 67 4.52 10.92 21.00
CA LYS A 67 4.26 10.93 22.45
C LYS A 67 4.58 9.56 23.08
N LYS A 68 4.29 8.46 22.36
CA LYS A 68 4.52 7.10 22.83
C LYS A 68 5.97 6.64 22.71
N TYR A 69 6.67 7.01 21.63
CA TYR A 69 7.98 6.45 21.27
C TYR A 69 9.15 7.43 21.33
N GLY A 70 8.90 8.71 21.61
CA GLY A 70 9.93 9.73 21.69
C GLY A 70 10.18 10.44 20.36
N SER A 71 10.71 11.66 20.48
CA SER A 71 11.08 12.53 19.35
C SER A 71 12.33 12.08 18.59
N ASP A 72 13.08 11.13 19.12
CA ASP A 72 14.20 10.46 18.47
C ASP A 72 13.74 9.40 17.47
N ARG A 73 12.53 8.87 17.63
CA ARG A 73 11.96 7.82 16.79
C ARG A 73 10.86 8.28 15.85
N VAL A 74 10.12 9.33 16.22
CA VAL A 74 9.09 9.93 15.36
C VAL A 74 9.33 11.42 15.29
N PHE A 75 9.75 11.95 14.14
CA PHE A 75 10.22 13.34 14.04
C PHE A 75 9.97 14.00 12.70
N ASN A 76 9.85 15.33 12.74
CA ASN A 76 9.71 16.14 11.54
C ASN A 76 11.05 16.29 10.82
N THR A 77 11.01 16.28 9.49
CA THR A 77 12.13 16.72 8.64
C THR A 77 11.94 18.18 8.21
N PRO A 78 13.00 18.83 7.68
CA PRO A 78 12.82 19.99 6.81
C PRO A 78 11.91 19.64 5.61
N LEU A 79 11.29 20.66 5.02
CA LEU A 79 10.39 20.54 3.87
C LEU A 79 11.20 20.32 2.59
N CYS A 80 11.55 19.06 2.30
CA CYS A 80 12.46 18.68 1.22
C CYS A 80 12.40 17.17 0.94
N GLU A 81 11.64 16.74 -0.06
CA GLU A 81 11.35 15.32 -0.33
C GLU A 81 12.59 14.55 -0.79
N GLN A 82 13.48 15.16 -1.58
CA GLN A 82 14.77 14.55 -1.91
C GLN A 82 15.64 14.31 -0.67
N GLY A 83 15.57 15.21 0.32
CA GLY A 83 16.27 15.08 1.58
C GLY A 83 15.66 13.96 2.43
N ILE A 84 14.33 13.85 2.48
CA ILE A 84 13.61 12.78 3.16
C ILE A 84 14.02 11.41 2.60
N ALA A 85 13.97 11.23 1.28
CA ALA A 85 14.32 9.95 0.66
C ALA A 85 15.80 9.61 0.83
N GLY A 86 16.72 10.56 0.61
CA GLY A 86 18.15 10.34 0.79
C GLY A 86 18.53 10.03 2.25
N PHE A 87 17.89 10.71 3.21
CA PHE A 87 18.04 10.41 4.63
C PHE A 87 17.55 8.99 4.94
N GLY A 88 16.39 8.59 4.41
CA GLY A 88 15.86 7.24 4.58
C GLY A 88 16.78 6.15 4.02
N VAL A 89 17.35 6.36 2.84
CA VAL A 89 18.35 5.46 2.25
C VAL A 89 19.56 5.30 3.16
N GLY A 90 20.10 6.41 3.67
CA GLY A 90 21.25 6.40 4.60
C GLY A 90 20.93 5.69 5.91
N ALA A 91 19.78 5.99 6.53
CA ALA A 91 19.36 5.36 7.78
C ALA A 91 19.16 3.85 7.62
N ALA A 92 18.49 3.42 6.54
CA ALA A 92 18.31 1.99 6.23
C ALA A 92 19.64 1.29 5.97
N CYS A 93 20.58 1.94 5.27
CA CYS A 93 21.94 1.43 5.06
C CYS A 93 22.72 1.28 6.37
N ALA A 94 22.46 2.14 7.36
CA ALA A 94 23.04 2.04 8.69
C ALA A 94 22.35 0.98 9.59
N GLY A 95 21.30 0.31 9.10
CA GLY A 95 20.62 -0.80 9.77
C GLY A 95 19.29 -0.44 10.47
N ALA A 96 18.86 0.82 10.39
CA ALA A 96 17.57 1.25 10.92
C ALA A 96 16.40 0.75 10.04
N THR A 97 15.24 0.54 10.63
CA THR A 97 13.98 0.41 9.87
C THR A 97 13.45 1.81 9.60
N ALA A 98 13.67 2.31 8.39
CA ALA A 98 13.40 3.70 8.01
C ALA A 98 12.03 3.82 7.34
N VAL A 99 11.06 4.45 8.00
CA VAL A 99 9.71 4.68 7.49
C VAL A 99 9.53 6.16 7.14
N ALA A 100 9.76 6.49 5.89
CA ALA A 100 9.65 7.85 5.38
C ALA A 100 8.21 8.17 4.96
N GLU A 101 7.68 9.33 5.36
CA GLU A 101 6.43 9.88 4.82
C GLU A 101 6.76 10.96 3.78
N ILE A 102 6.26 10.79 2.57
CA ILE A 102 6.10 11.88 1.59
C ILE A 102 4.64 12.33 1.67
N GLN A 103 4.39 13.61 1.89
CA GLN A 103 3.08 14.10 2.32
C GLN A 103 1.98 13.84 1.27
N PHE A 104 2.29 13.97 -0.03
CA PHE A 104 1.43 13.53 -1.12
C PHE A 104 2.20 12.79 -2.19
N GLY A 105 1.60 11.76 -2.80
CA GLY A 105 2.22 11.03 -3.91
C GLY A 105 2.51 11.94 -5.10
N ASP A 106 1.79 13.05 -5.21
CA ASP A 106 2.04 14.14 -6.15
C ASP A 106 3.40 14.85 -5.91
N TYR A 107 3.92 14.82 -4.68
CA TYR A 107 5.16 15.47 -4.26
C TYR A 107 6.34 14.48 -4.13
N ILE A 108 6.19 13.24 -4.58
CA ILE A 108 7.28 12.25 -4.55
C ILE A 108 8.37 12.50 -5.61
N PHE A 109 8.06 13.30 -6.64
CA PHE A 109 8.95 13.48 -7.79
C PHE A 109 10.29 14.18 -7.51
N PRO A 110 10.41 15.15 -6.58
CA PRO A 110 11.73 15.64 -6.16
C PRO A 110 12.61 14.51 -5.60
N ALA A 111 12.02 13.50 -4.96
CA ALA A 111 12.73 12.32 -4.46
C ALA A 111 13.02 11.26 -5.53
N PHE A 112 12.57 11.43 -6.78
CA PHE A 112 12.62 10.39 -7.80
C PHE A 112 14.04 9.86 -8.05
N ASP A 113 15.05 10.75 -8.07
CA ASP A 113 16.45 10.35 -8.24
C ASP A 113 16.96 9.48 -7.08
N GLN A 114 16.69 9.87 -5.83
CA GLN A 114 17.04 9.09 -4.64
C GLN A 114 16.31 7.74 -4.60
N ILE A 115 15.08 7.67 -5.11
CA ILE A 115 14.32 6.42 -5.14
C ILE A 115 14.83 5.50 -6.25
N VAL A 116 14.99 6.02 -7.46
CA VAL A 116 15.25 5.21 -8.66
C VAL A 116 16.74 4.94 -8.86
N ASN A 117 17.61 5.92 -8.67
CA ASN A 117 19.05 5.75 -8.90
C ASN A 117 19.79 5.28 -7.65
N GLU A 118 19.35 5.68 -6.46
CA GLU A 118 20.00 5.28 -5.21
C GLU A 118 19.31 4.06 -4.59
N ALA A 119 18.08 4.18 -4.08
CA ALA A 119 17.43 3.13 -3.31
C ALA A 119 17.27 1.81 -4.09
N ALA A 120 16.67 1.87 -5.28
CA ALA A 120 16.41 0.70 -6.13
C ALA A 120 17.69 -0.08 -6.49
N LYS A 121 18.80 0.64 -6.67
CA LYS A 121 20.07 0.07 -7.14
C LYS A 121 21.05 -0.23 -6.01
N TYR A 122 20.74 0.15 -4.77
CA TYR A 122 21.71 0.17 -3.67
C TYR A 122 22.33 -1.20 -3.38
N ARG A 123 21.49 -2.25 -3.34
CA ARG A 123 21.92 -3.64 -3.15
C ARG A 123 22.72 -4.16 -4.35
N TYR A 124 22.23 -3.88 -5.56
CA TYR A 124 22.84 -4.38 -6.80
C TYR A 124 24.22 -3.77 -7.04
N ARG A 125 24.34 -2.44 -6.96
CA ARG A 125 25.59 -1.70 -7.24
C ARG A 125 26.72 -2.03 -6.28
N SER A 126 26.39 -2.52 -5.08
CA SER A 126 27.37 -2.88 -4.05
C SER A 126 27.76 -4.37 -4.08
N GLY A 127 27.16 -5.19 -4.96
CA GLY A 127 27.32 -6.64 -4.89
C GLY A 127 26.83 -7.22 -3.57
N ASN A 128 25.76 -6.63 -3.00
CA ASN A 128 25.20 -6.96 -1.69
C ASN A 128 26.09 -6.65 -0.47
N LEU A 129 27.18 -5.87 -0.62
CA LEU A 129 27.95 -5.38 0.52
C LEU A 129 27.18 -4.35 1.36
N PHE A 130 26.31 -3.58 0.73
CA PHE A 130 25.42 -2.60 1.36
C PHE A 130 24.02 -2.69 0.78
N ASN A 131 22.99 -2.38 1.57
CA ASN A 131 21.62 -2.31 1.07
C ASN A 131 20.78 -1.34 1.92
N CYS A 132 19.69 -0.83 1.36
CA CYS A 132 18.69 -0.03 2.06
C CYS A 132 17.35 -0.77 2.13
N GLY A 133 17.39 -2.09 2.34
CA GLY A 133 16.20 -2.95 2.27
C GLY A 133 15.10 -2.56 3.23
N LYS A 134 15.50 -2.14 4.44
CA LYS A 134 14.58 -1.70 5.49
C LYS A 134 14.04 -0.27 5.31
N LEU A 135 13.99 0.23 4.07
CA LEU A 135 13.37 1.51 3.72
C LEU A 135 11.94 1.26 3.24
N THR A 136 10.98 1.89 3.89
CA THR A 136 9.61 2.01 3.37
C THR A 136 9.28 3.49 3.20
N ILE A 137 8.95 3.89 1.98
CA ILE A 137 8.44 5.22 1.66
C ILE A 137 6.93 5.10 1.54
N ARG A 138 6.20 5.72 2.46
CA ARG A 138 4.74 5.77 2.43
C ARG A 138 4.25 7.15 2.02
N THR A 139 3.20 7.18 1.22
CA THR A 139 2.66 8.44 0.71
C THR A 139 1.20 8.30 0.31
N THR A 140 0.47 9.41 0.29
CA THR A 140 -0.92 9.41 -0.14
C THR A 140 -1.04 9.18 -1.65
N TRP A 141 -2.15 8.58 -2.09
CA TRP A 141 -2.33 8.15 -3.47
C TRP A 141 -3.78 8.37 -3.95
N GLY A 142 -3.93 8.67 -5.23
CA GLY A 142 -5.21 8.66 -5.93
C GLY A 142 -6.11 9.87 -5.71
N ALA A 143 -7.15 9.98 -6.52
CA ALA A 143 -8.08 11.11 -6.51
C ALA A 143 -8.86 11.22 -5.19
N VAL A 144 -9.19 12.46 -4.80
CA VAL A 144 -10.01 12.77 -3.61
C VAL A 144 -11.25 13.62 -3.94
N GLY A 145 -11.63 13.66 -5.22
CA GLY A 145 -12.78 14.41 -5.75
C GLY A 145 -12.52 15.89 -6.05
N HIS A 146 -11.62 16.54 -5.31
CA HIS A 146 -11.37 17.99 -5.40
C HIS A 146 -9.87 18.34 -5.33
N GLY A 147 -8.99 17.35 -5.47
CA GLY A 147 -7.53 17.52 -5.33
C GLY A 147 -6.83 18.15 -6.53
N ALA A 148 -7.53 18.33 -7.66
CA ALA A 148 -6.99 18.86 -8.91
C ALA A 148 -5.65 18.17 -9.30
N LEU A 149 -4.67 18.93 -9.78
CA LEU A 149 -3.43 18.41 -10.37
C LEU A 149 -2.45 17.83 -9.34
N TYR A 150 -2.45 18.35 -8.11
CA TYR A 150 -1.35 18.13 -7.14
C TYR A 150 -1.78 17.45 -5.84
N HIS A 151 -3.02 16.94 -5.79
CA HIS A 151 -3.47 16.10 -4.68
C HIS A 151 -4.30 14.90 -5.19
N SER A 152 -4.06 14.43 -6.42
CA SER A 152 -4.89 13.39 -7.06
C SER A 152 -4.12 12.35 -7.87
N GLN A 153 -2.80 12.48 -8.00
CA GLN A 153 -2.03 11.62 -8.89
C GLN A 153 -1.95 10.16 -8.40
N CYS A 154 -1.76 9.28 -9.38
CA CYS A 154 -1.45 7.86 -9.22
C CYS A 154 -0.09 7.60 -9.90
N PRO A 155 1.05 7.80 -9.20
CA PRO A 155 2.37 7.81 -9.83
C PRO A 155 3.04 6.43 -9.92
N GLU A 156 2.34 5.33 -9.57
CA GLU A 156 2.90 3.98 -9.48
C GLU A 156 3.59 3.52 -10.76
N ALA A 157 3.09 3.92 -11.93
CA ALA A 157 3.67 3.55 -13.22
C ALA A 157 5.08 4.13 -13.43
N PHE A 158 5.39 5.31 -12.88
CA PHE A 158 6.73 5.89 -12.95
C PHE A 158 7.75 5.03 -12.18
N PHE A 159 7.31 4.41 -11.08
CA PHE A 159 8.16 3.57 -10.24
C PHE A 159 8.16 2.10 -10.68
N ALA A 160 7.14 1.65 -11.41
CA ALA A 160 7.06 0.28 -11.92
C ALA A 160 8.22 -0.10 -12.85
N HIS A 161 8.87 0.90 -13.49
CA HIS A 161 10.02 0.66 -14.37
C HIS A 161 11.38 0.74 -13.65
N ALA A 162 11.40 0.96 -12.33
CA ALA A 162 12.62 1.01 -11.53
C ALA A 162 12.89 -0.33 -10.85
N ALA A 163 13.66 -1.20 -11.52
CA ALA A 163 14.04 -2.50 -10.99
C ALA A 163 14.79 -2.38 -9.64
N GLY A 164 14.36 -3.19 -8.66
CA GLY A 164 14.89 -3.18 -7.28
C GLY A 164 13.97 -2.50 -6.26
N LEU A 165 12.85 -1.92 -6.69
CA LEU A 165 11.78 -1.44 -5.81
C LEU A 165 10.65 -2.46 -5.70
N LYS A 166 9.90 -2.37 -4.60
CA LYS A 166 8.54 -2.91 -4.51
C LYS A 166 7.53 -1.77 -4.41
N VAL A 167 6.41 -1.87 -5.13
CA VAL A 167 5.36 -0.84 -5.17
C VAL A 167 4.02 -1.46 -4.82
N VAL A 168 3.36 -0.96 -3.78
CA VAL A 168 2.19 -1.59 -3.16
C VAL A 168 1.05 -0.59 -2.97
N VAL A 169 -0.19 -0.99 -3.30
CA VAL A 169 -1.40 -0.16 -3.16
C VAL A 169 -2.53 -0.99 -2.50
N PRO A 170 -2.89 -0.75 -1.23
CA PRO A 170 -3.99 -1.43 -0.57
C PRO A 170 -5.36 -0.89 -1.01
N ARG A 171 -6.41 -1.70 -0.93
CA ARG A 171 -7.82 -1.32 -1.20
C ARG A 171 -8.63 -0.95 0.04
N GLY A 172 -8.12 -1.19 1.26
CA GLY A 172 -8.90 -1.02 2.49
C GLY A 172 -8.09 -1.18 3.79
N PRO A 173 -8.68 -0.86 4.95
CA PRO A 173 -8.00 -0.87 6.25
C PRO A 173 -7.31 -2.19 6.63
N PHE A 174 -8.00 -3.34 6.48
CA PHE A 174 -7.41 -4.63 6.81
C PHE A 174 -6.17 -4.91 5.96
N GLN A 175 -6.27 -4.63 4.66
CA GLN A 175 -5.18 -4.87 3.73
C GLN A 175 -4.01 -3.89 3.96
N ALA A 176 -4.33 -2.62 4.23
CA ALA A 176 -3.34 -1.57 4.44
C ALA A 176 -2.40 -1.89 5.60
N LYS A 177 -2.94 -2.31 6.74
CA LYS A 177 -2.11 -2.70 7.89
C LYS A 177 -1.18 -3.88 7.56
N GLY A 178 -1.72 -4.97 7.03
CA GLY A 178 -0.94 -6.18 6.78
C GLY A 178 0.14 -5.98 5.71
N LEU A 179 -0.16 -5.23 4.66
CA LEU A 179 0.80 -4.90 3.61
C LEU A 179 1.85 -3.90 4.07
N LEU A 180 1.49 -2.88 4.86
CA LEU A 180 2.47 -1.92 5.38
C LEU A 180 3.45 -2.61 6.34
N LEU A 181 2.97 -3.49 7.22
CA LEU A 181 3.84 -4.33 8.06
C LEU A 181 4.77 -5.19 7.21
N SER A 182 4.26 -5.75 6.11
CA SER A 182 5.07 -6.54 5.18
C SER A 182 6.14 -5.69 4.49
N CYS A 183 5.81 -4.46 4.06
CA CYS A 183 6.78 -3.52 3.49
C CYS A 183 7.91 -3.17 4.46
N MET A 184 7.58 -2.88 5.73
CA MET A 184 8.57 -2.53 6.76
C MET A 184 9.48 -3.70 7.15
N GLN A 185 9.04 -4.94 6.90
CA GLN A 185 9.78 -6.17 7.19
C GLN A 185 10.49 -6.74 5.95
N ASP A 186 10.20 -6.20 4.76
CA ASP A 186 10.75 -6.69 3.50
C ASP A 186 12.24 -6.33 3.40
N PRO A 187 13.09 -7.21 2.82
CA PRO A 187 14.48 -6.90 2.61
C PRO A 187 14.72 -5.96 1.42
N ASP A 188 13.72 -5.45 0.70
CA ASP A 188 13.91 -4.53 -0.42
C ASP A 188 13.13 -3.21 -0.22
N PRO A 189 13.65 -2.07 -0.73
CA PRO A 189 13.00 -0.79 -0.54
C PRO A 189 11.59 -0.78 -1.13
N CYS A 190 10.61 -0.43 -0.30
CA CYS A 190 9.19 -0.44 -0.64
C CYS A 190 8.63 0.98 -0.79
N ILE A 191 7.76 1.18 -1.78
CA ILE A 191 6.86 2.33 -1.88
C ILE A 191 5.45 1.84 -1.55
N PHE A 192 4.85 2.44 -0.52
CA PHE A 192 3.51 2.12 -0.05
C PHE A 192 2.57 3.30 -0.31
N PHE A 193 1.69 3.14 -1.28
CA PHE A 193 0.74 4.17 -1.70
C PHE A 193 -0.58 4.01 -0.97
N GLU A 194 -1.03 5.02 -0.23
CA GLU A 194 -2.23 4.97 0.61
C GLU A 194 -3.39 5.70 -0.07
N PRO A 195 -4.47 5.02 -0.51
CA PRO A 195 -5.57 5.70 -1.20
C PRO A 195 -6.29 6.70 -0.29
N LYS A 196 -6.02 7.99 -0.51
CA LYS A 196 -6.35 9.04 0.47
C LYS A 196 -7.86 9.24 0.66
N ILE A 197 -8.63 8.98 -0.39
CA ILE A 197 -10.10 9.01 -0.34
C ILE A 197 -10.67 7.98 0.64
N LEU A 198 -9.93 6.90 0.92
CA LEU A 198 -10.33 5.82 1.82
C LEU A 198 -9.97 6.07 3.28
N TYR A 199 -9.14 7.08 3.59
CA TYR A 199 -8.66 7.32 4.97
C TYR A 199 -9.76 7.41 6.01
N ARG A 200 -10.91 7.99 5.65
CA ARG A 200 -12.06 8.19 6.53
C ARG A 200 -13.33 7.49 6.06
N THR A 201 -13.40 7.10 4.79
CA THR A 201 -14.61 6.54 4.18
C THR A 201 -14.69 5.03 4.32
N ALA A 202 -13.55 4.33 4.31
CA ALA A 202 -13.52 2.88 4.53
C ALA A 202 -13.34 2.58 6.02
N VAL A 203 -14.18 1.69 6.57
CA VAL A 203 -14.09 1.17 7.94
C VAL A 203 -14.29 -0.35 7.92
N GLU A 204 -13.35 -1.10 8.49
CA GLU A 204 -13.37 -2.56 8.52
C GLU A 204 -13.01 -3.08 9.92
N ASN A 205 -13.32 -4.35 10.19
CA ASN A 205 -12.79 -5.04 11.36
C ASN A 205 -11.34 -5.43 11.06
N VAL A 206 -10.40 -4.83 11.79
CA VAL A 206 -8.96 -5.03 11.62
C VAL A 206 -8.41 -5.72 12.88
N PRO A 207 -7.65 -6.83 12.75
CA PRO A 207 -6.97 -7.45 13.90
C PRO A 207 -6.11 -6.43 14.64
N ILE A 208 -6.15 -6.42 15.97
CA ILE A 208 -5.35 -5.50 16.80
C ILE A 208 -3.87 -5.92 16.79
N GLY A 209 -3.60 -7.23 16.84
CA GLY A 209 -2.25 -7.80 16.85
C GLY A 209 -1.51 -7.73 15.51
N ASP A 210 -0.24 -8.14 15.52
CA ASP A 210 0.63 -8.20 14.34
C ASP A 210 0.12 -9.23 13.31
N TYR A 211 0.10 -8.84 12.04
CA TYR A 211 -0.08 -9.73 10.91
C TYR A 211 0.47 -9.12 9.62
N THR A 212 0.83 -9.99 8.68
CA THR A 212 1.38 -9.62 7.37
C THR A 212 0.52 -10.17 6.25
N ILE A 213 0.52 -9.49 5.10
CA ILE A 213 -0.07 -9.96 3.85
C ILE A 213 1.06 -10.07 2.82
N PRO A 214 1.24 -11.21 2.14
CA PRO A 214 2.35 -11.38 1.21
C PRO A 214 2.37 -10.30 0.11
N LEU A 215 3.54 -9.70 -0.09
CA LEU A 215 3.79 -8.83 -1.24
C LEU A 215 3.92 -9.68 -2.51
N GLY A 216 3.56 -9.10 -3.66
CA GLY A 216 3.63 -9.77 -4.96
C GLY A 216 2.60 -10.89 -5.14
N LYS A 217 1.53 -10.90 -4.34
CA LYS A 217 0.41 -11.84 -4.46
C LYS A 217 -0.91 -11.10 -4.66
N ALA A 218 -1.56 -11.38 -5.79
CA ALA A 218 -2.86 -10.82 -6.12
C ALA A 218 -3.96 -11.58 -5.35
N GLU A 219 -5.13 -10.96 -5.24
CA GLU A 219 -6.30 -11.53 -4.57
C GLU A 219 -7.49 -11.62 -5.52
N ILE A 220 -8.00 -12.84 -5.73
CA ILE A 220 -9.24 -13.07 -6.49
C ILE A 220 -10.41 -12.83 -5.53
N LEU A 221 -11.07 -11.68 -5.65
CA LEU A 221 -12.14 -11.23 -4.78
C LEU A 221 -13.50 -11.83 -5.14
N LYS A 222 -13.72 -12.08 -6.43
CA LYS A 222 -14.92 -12.72 -6.96
C LYS A 222 -14.49 -13.62 -8.11
N LYS A 223 -14.90 -14.89 -8.09
CA LYS A 223 -14.68 -15.79 -9.21
C LYS A 223 -15.68 -15.52 -10.33
N GLY A 224 -15.23 -15.67 -11.57
CA GLY A 224 -16.07 -15.55 -12.77
C GLY A 224 -15.48 -16.32 -13.94
N LYS A 225 -16.22 -16.36 -15.05
CA LYS A 225 -15.84 -17.18 -16.22
C LYS A 225 -15.85 -16.44 -17.55
N ASP A 226 -16.54 -15.31 -17.64
CA ASP A 226 -16.78 -14.65 -18.93
C ASP A 226 -15.84 -13.45 -19.15
N LEU A 227 -15.41 -12.78 -18.08
CA LEU A 227 -14.55 -11.59 -18.15
C LEU A 227 -13.67 -11.45 -16.91
N THR A 228 -12.39 -11.11 -17.07
CA THR A 228 -11.50 -10.76 -15.96
C THR A 228 -11.40 -9.24 -15.79
N LEU A 229 -11.63 -8.77 -14.57
CA LEU A 229 -11.48 -7.39 -14.13
C LEU A 229 -10.26 -7.30 -13.20
N LEU A 230 -9.19 -6.66 -13.66
CA LEU A 230 -7.95 -6.48 -12.91
C LEU A 230 -7.77 -5.01 -12.50
N THR A 231 -7.53 -4.75 -11.22
CA THR A 231 -7.37 -3.39 -10.69
C THR A 231 -6.65 -3.38 -9.34
N TRP A 232 -6.41 -2.19 -8.75
CA TRP A 232 -5.88 -2.01 -7.40
C TRP A 232 -6.46 -0.76 -6.72
N GLY A 233 -6.19 -0.60 -5.43
CA GLY A 233 -6.58 0.58 -4.66
C GLY A 233 -8.10 0.83 -4.62
N THR A 234 -8.50 2.10 -4.63
CA THR A 234 -9.93 2.49 -4.62
C THR A 234 -10.72 1.90 -5.77
N GLN A 235 -10.08 1.67 -6.92
CA GLN A 235 -10.75 1.22 -8.14
C GLN A 235 -11.28 -0.22 -8.03
N VAL A 236 -10.80 -1.01 -7.06
CA VAL A 236 -11.39 -2.30 -6.68
C VAL A 236 -12.88 -2.17 -6.35
N HIS A 237 -13.26 -1.13 -5.59
CA HIS A 237 -14.66 -0.92 -5.18
C HIS A 237 -15.54 -0.56 -6.37
N VAL A 238 -15.00 0.21 -7.33
CA VAL A 238 -15.69 0.53 -8.59
C VAL A 238 -15.91 -0.73 -9.43
N LEU A 239 -14.87 -1.56 -9.61
CA LEU A 239 -15.02 -2.77 -10.42
C LEU A 239 -15.88 -3.84 -9.75
N LYS A 240 -16.02 -3.81 -8.42
CA LYS A 240 -17.00 -4.63 -7.71
C LYS A 240 -18.43 -4.25 -8.09
N GLU A 241 -18.76 -2.96 -8.11
CA GLU A 241 -20.07 -2.48 -8.58
C GLU A 241 -20.28 -2.80 -10.08
N VAL A 242 -19.24 -2.66 -10.90
CA VAL A 242 -19.29 -3.04 -12.33
C VAL A 242 -19.57 -4.54 -12.52
N ALA A 243 -18.90 -5.40 -11.76
CA ALA A 243 -19.11 -6.85 -11.82
C ALA A 243 -20.56 -7.22 -11.46
N GLN A 244 -21.16 -6.54 -10.48
CA GLN A 244 -22.56 -6.73 -10.13
C GLN A 244 -23.48 -6.25 -11.26
N MET A 245 -23.24 -5.06 -11.82
CA MET A 245 -24.05 -4.53 -12.92
C MET A 245 -23.98 -5.41 -14.18
N ALA A 246 -22.81 -5.96 -14.49
CA ALA A 246 -22.62 -6.87 -15.63
C ALA A 246 -23.40 -8.18 -15.45
N GLU A 247 -23.42 -8.74 -14.23
CA GLU A 247 -24.21 -9.91 -13.90
C GLU A 247 -25.72 -9.64 -14.02
N GLU A 248 -26.19 -8.51 -13.48
CA GLU A 248 -27.62 -8.16 -13.47
C GLU A 248 -28.16 -7.77 -14.86
N LYS A 249 -27.38 -7.02 -15.65
CA LYS A 249 -27.86 -6.41 -16.90
C LYS A 249 -27.47 -7.17 -18.15
N LEU A 250 -26.35 -7.88 -18.12
CA LEU A 250 -25.74 -8.55 -19.28
C LEU A 250 -25.57 -10.05 -19.08
N GLN A 251 -26.02 -10.61 -17.95
CA GLN A 251 -25.81 -12.01 -17.56
C GLN A 251 -24.35 -12.46 -17.70
N THR A 252 -23.40 -11.55 -17.46
CA THR A 252 -21.96 -11.78 -17.63
C THR A 252 -21.30 -12.04 -16.27
N SER A 253 -20.62 -13.18 -16.13
CA SER A 253 -19.90 -13.57 -14.93
C SER A 253 -18.48 -13.00 -14.92
N CYS A 254 -18.28 -11.91 -14.18
CA CYS A 254 -16.98 -11.27 -14.03
C CYS A 254 -16.15 -11.85 -12.88
N GLU A 255 -14.90 -12.20 -13.18
CA GLU A 255 -13.85 -12.45 -12.20
C GLU A 255 -13.19 -11.12 -11.80
N LEU A 256 -13.10 -10.82 -10.51
CA LEU A 256 -12.51 -9.57 -10.00
C LEU A 256 -11.22 -9.87 -9.24
N ILE A 257 -10.13 -9.25 -9.67
CA ILE A 257 -8.79 -9.40 -9.10
C ILE A 257 -8.30 -8.04 -8.58
N ASP A 258 -7.88 -8.02 -7.32
CA ASP A 258 -7.04 -6.96 -6.75
C ASP A 258 -5.57 -7.34 -6.93
N LEU A 259 -4.81 -6.50 -7.65
CA LEU A 259 -3.41 -6.74 -7.95
C LEU A 259 -2.52 -6.62 -6.72
N VAL A 260 -2.89 -5.78 -5.76
CA VAL A 260 -2.17 -5.50 -4.50
C VAL A 260 -0.79 -4.87 -4.66
N THR A 261 0.13 -5.56 -5.34
CA THR A 261 1.51 -5.16 -5.59
C THR A 261 1.70 -4.89 -7.08
N ILE A 262 2.09 -3.68 -7.43
CA ILE A 262 2.32 -3.25 -8.81
C ILE A 262 3.63 -3.82 -9.35
N VAL A 263 4.67 -3.83 -8.51
CA VAL A 263 5.96 -4.47 -8.82
C VAL A 263 6.55 -5.10 -7.55
N PRO A 264 7.03 -6.36 -7.62
CA PRO A 264 6.71 -7.33 -8.67
C PRO A 264 5.23 -7.72 -8.60
N PHE A 265 4.54 -7.71 -9.73
CA PHE A 265 3.13 -8.14 -9.77
C PHE A 265 3.01 -9.66 -9.88
N ASP A 266 1.85 -10.20 -9.51
CA ASP A 266 1.57 -11.64 -9.50
C ASP A 266 1.21 -12.16 -10.91
N GLU A 267 2.23 -12.32 -11.74
CA GLU A 267 2.07 -12.78 -13.13
C GLU A 267 1.40 -14.16 -13.21
N GLU A 268 1.74 -15.07 -12.29
CA GLU A 268 1.18 -16.43 -12.23
C GLU A 268 -0.35 -16.40 -12.07
N THR A 269 -0.86 -15.64 -11.10
CA THR A 269 -2.31 -15.51 -10.89
C THR A 269 -3.01 -14.93 -12.12
N ILE A 270 -2.43 -13.90 -12.75
CA ILE A 270 -3.03 -13.24 -13.93
C ILE A 270 -3.08 -14.19 -15.13
N ILE A 271 -1.99 -14.91 -15.41
CA ILE A 271 -1.92 -15.86 -16.53
C ILE A 271 -2.91 -17.01 -16.32
N ASN A 272 -2.96 -17.58 -15.11
CA ASN A 272 -3.84 -18.70 -14.80
C ASN A 272 -5.32 -18.33 -14.99
N VAL A 273 -5.70 -17.13 -14.56
CA VAL A 273 -7.06 -16.61 -14.76
C VAL A 273 -7.37 -16.39 -16.24
N SER A 274 -6.44 -15.80 -17.00
CA SER A 274 -6.66 -15.51 -18.42
C SER A 274 -6.88 -16.78 -19.25
N ASN A 275 -6.21 -17.88 -18.91
CA ASN A 275 -6.42 -19.16 -19.58
C ASN A 275 -7.81 -19.73 -19.28
N TYR A 276 -8.30 -19.58 -18.04
CA TYR A 276 -9.61 -20.08 -17.64
C TYR A 276 -10.76 -19.35 -18.35
N THR A 277 -10.76 -18.02 -18.37
CA THR A 277 -11.84 -17.22 -18.98
C THR A 277 -11.92 -17.37 -20.50
N ASN A 278 -10.78 -17.55 -21.18
CA ASN A 278 -10.76 -17.76 -22.63
C ASN A 278 -11.17 -19.18 -23.06
N SER A 279 -10.94 -20.19 -22.23
CA SER A 279 -11.23 -21.60 -22.57
C SER A 279 -12.72 -21.91 -22.73
N SER A 280 -13.61 -21.12 -22.13
CA SER A 280 -15.07 -21.30 -22.17
C SER A 280 -15.77 -20.75 -23.42
N SER A 281 -15.03 -20.22 -24.40
CA SER A 281 -15.59 -19.55 -25.59
C SER A 281 -15.31 -20.24 -26.93
N PHE A 282 -14.81 -21.48 -26.92
CA PHE A 282 -14.46 -22.26 -28.12
C PHE A 282 -15.03 -23.69 -28.18
N GLU A 283 -16.07 -24.01 -27.41
CA GLU A 283 -16.91 -25.21 -27.59
C GLU A 283 -18.34 -24.83 -28.00
#